data_AF-A0AB34Q0R0-F1
#
_entry.id   AF-A0AB34Q0R0-F1
#
_cell.length_a   1.000
_cell.length_b   1.000
_cell.length_c   1.000
_cell.angle_alpha   90.00
_cell.angle_beta   90.00
_cell.angle_gamma   90.00
#
_symmetry.space_group_name_H-M   'P 1'
#
loop_
_entity.id
_entity.type
_entity.pdbx_description
1 polymer ?
#
loop_
_entity_poly.entity_id
_entity_poly.type
_entity_poly.pdbx_seq_one_letter_code
_entity_poly.pdbx_strand_id
1 'polypeptide(L)'
;MGGPIAFRLLKEFIMAMKVFMHTRSPQRRDWLNEEREFGRIPMIGEYVAMSEDAWFKVELVVHTPFACEFDAEVYAVGVDHLEVVTEACVS
;
A
#
# COMPACT_ATOMS: atom_id res chain seq x y z
N MET A 1 3.00 -14.72 -31.70
CA MET A 1 3.46 -15.85 -30.85
C MET A 1 4.22 -15.30 -29.66
N GLY A 2 3.53 -14.97 -28.57
CA GLY A 2 4.17 -14.61 -27.29
C GLY A 2 4.20 -15.84 -26.40
N GLY A 3 5.37 -16.45 -26.21
CA GLY A 3 5.50 -17.65 -25.38
C GLY A 3 5.37 -17.36 -23.87
N PRO A 4 5.19 -18.39 -23.04
CA PRO A 4 5.10 -18.25 -21.57
C PRO A 4 6.34 -17.59 -20.94
N ILE A 5 7.47 -17.57 -21.63
CA ILE A 5 8.72 -16.92 -21.20
C ILE A 5 8.61 -15.38 -21.25
N ALA A 6 7.96 -14.82 -22.28
CA ALA A 6 7.78 -13.38 -22.41
C ALA A 6 6.83 -12.83 -21.33
N PHE A 7 5.82 -13.62 -20.95
CA PHE A 7 4.89 -13.28 -19.87
C PHE A 7 5.55 -13.38 -18.47
N ARG A 8 6.52 -14.30 -18.30
CA ARG A 8 7.30 -14.45 -17.06
C ARG A 8 8.28 -13.29 -16.85
N LEU A 9 8.96 -12.85 -17.92
CA LEU A 9 9.86 -11.69 -17.89
C LEU A 9 9.12 -10.35 -17.69
N LEU A 10 7.89 -10.21 -18.20
CA LEU A 10 7.10 -8.99 -17.95
C LEU A 10 6.68 -8.86 -16.48
N LYS A 11 6.45 -9.98 -15.78
CA LYS A 11 6.22 -10.00 -14.32
C LYS A 11 7.46 -9.57 -13.53
N GLU A 12 8.65 -9.90 -14.01
CA GLU A 12 9.93 -9.51 -13.39
C GLU A 12 10.31 -8.04 -13.67
N PHE A 13 9.71 -7.40 -14.68
CA PHE A 13 10.00 -5.99 -15.03
C PHE A 13 9.05 -4.97 -14.39
N ILE A 14 8.00 -5.42 -13.71
CA ILE A 14 7.27 -4.53 -12.79
C ILE A 14 8.18 -4.40 -11.57
N MET A 15 9.00 -3.35 -11.54
CA MET A 15 9.76 -3.01 -10.35
C MET A 15 8.76 -2.79 -9.23
N ALA A 16 8.68 -3.75 -8.31
CA ALA A 16 7.89 -3.58 -7.11
C ALA A 16 8.55 -2.50 -6.25
N MET A 17 7.77 -1.52 -5.83
CA MET A 17 8.20 -0.44 -4.95
C MET A 17 8.24 -0.98 -3.53
N LYS A 18 9.41 -0.98 -2.91
CA LYS A 18 9.63 -1.41 -1.54
C LYS A 18 9.20 -0.28 -0.61
N VAL A 19 8.16 -0.50 0.19
CA VAL A 19 7.57 0.50 1.08
C VAL A 19 7.70 0.05 2.52
N PHE A 20 8.16 0.95 3.38
CA PHE A 20 8.08 0.76 4.82
C PHE A 20 6.74 1.31 5.32
N MET A 21 5.84 0.40 5.67
CA MET A 21 4.45 0.70 5.95
C MET A 21 4.25 0.84 7.46
N HIS A 22 3.71 1.99 7.88
CA HIS A 22 3.28 2.28 9.23
C HIS A 22 1.76 2.25 9.28
N THR A 23 1.19 1.28 9.99
CA THR A 23 -0.25 1.14 10.15
C THR A 23 -0.67 1.32 11.59
N ARG A 24 -1.80 1.98 11.81
CA ARG A 24 -2.36 2.14 13.17
C ARG A 24 -3.86 1.94 13.12
N SER A 25 -4.39 1.07 13.99
CA SER A 25 -5.84 0.96 14.16
C SER A 25 -6.38 2.11 15.01
N PRO A 26 -7.64 2.56 14.81
CA PRO A 26 -8.22 3.62 15.63
C PRO A 26 -8.18 3.35 17.14
N GLN A 27 -8.22 2.07 17.53
CA GLN A 27 -8.26 1.62 18.93
C GLN A 27 -6.86 1.45 19.54
N ARG A 28 -5.79 1.52 18.75
CA ARG A 28 -4.40 1.37 19.21
C ARG A 28 -3.62 2.66 18.96
N ARG A 29 -2.82 3.08 19.94
CA ARG A 29 -1.93 4.24 19.75
C ARG A 29 -0.63 3.86 19.02
N ASP A 30 -0.20 2.62 19.16
CA ASP A 30 1.07 2.15 18.62
C ASP A 30 0.96 1.90 17.12
N TRP A 31 2.03 2.26 16.41
CA TRP A 31 2.20 1.95 15.00
C TRP A 31 2.77 0.55 14.84
N LEU A 32 2.15 -0.24 13.96
CA LEU A 32 2.71 -1.47 13.45
C LEU A 32 3.47 -1.16 12.17
N ASN A 33 4.77 -1.48 12.18
CA ASN A 33 5.68 -1.17 11.08
C ASN A 33 6.06 -2.47 10.37
N GLU A 34 5.91 -2.50 9.05
CA GLU A 34 6.20 -3.68 8.25
C GLU A 34 6.68 -3.30 6.84
N GLU A 35 7.49 -4.17 6.24
CA GLU A 35 7.92 -4.04 4.85
C GLU A 35 6.86 -4.61 3.91
N ARG A 36 6.57 -3.88 2.83
CA ARG A 36 5.61 -4.27 1.81
C ARG A 36 6.10 -3.90 0.41
N GLU A 37 5.67 -4.68 -0.57
CA GLU A 37 5.91 -4.42 -1.98
C GLU A 37 4.62 -3.97 -2.66
N PHE A 38 4.70 -2.89 -3.44
CA PHE A 38 3.57 -2.36 -4.19
C PHE A 38 3.94 -2.17 -5.67
N GLY A 39 2.96 -2.30 -6.58
CA GLY A 39 3.18 -1.97 -8.00
C GLY A 39 3.48 -0.48 -8.25
N ARG A 40 3.07 0.39 -7.33
CA ARG A 40 3.41 1.82 -7.25
C ARG A 40 3.33 2.27 -5.80
N ILE A 41 4.02 3.35 -5.46
CA ILE A 41 3.89 3.96 -4.13
C ILE A 41 2.43 4.41 -3.93
N PRO A 42 1.75 4.01 -2.82
CA PRO A 42 0.43 4.52 -2.46
C PRO A 42 0.40 6.05 -2.34
N MET A 43 -0.74 6.67 -2.64
CA MET A 43 -0.92 8.12 -2.53
C MET A 43 -1.77 8.49 -1.31
N ILE A 44 -1.64 9.72 -0.83
CA ILE A 44 -2.47 10.27 0.26
C ILE A 44 -3.96 10.19 -0.14
N GLY A 45 -4.79 9.69 0.78
CA GLY A 45 -6.22 9.49 0.59
C GLY A 45 -6.60 8.16 -0.02
N GLU A 46 -5.65 7.39 -0.57
CA GLU A 46 -5.91 6.05 -1.07
C GLU A 46 -6.13 5.06 0.06
N TYR A 47 -6.83 3.97 -0.25
CA TYR A 47 -7.06 2.86 0.65
C TYR A 47 -6.17 1.68 0.28
N VAL A 48 -5.61 1.04 1.30
CA VAL A 48 -4.82 -0.19 1.18
C VAL A 48 -5.43 -1.26 2.08
N ALA A 49 -5.60 -2.46 1.54
CA ALA A 49 -6.10 -3.61 2.27
C ALA A 49 -4.93 -4.57 2.57
N MET A 50 -4.66 -4.81 3.86
CA MET A 50 -3.63 -5.76 4.31
C MET A 50 -4.20 -7.17 4.52
N SER A 51 -5.52 -7.27 4.71
CA SER A 51 -6.31 -8.50 4.71
C SER A 51 -7.74 -8.17 4.30
N GLU A 52 -8.64 -9.17 4.28
CA GLU A 52 -10.06 -8.96 3.94
C GLU A 52 -10.71 -7.88 4.82
N ASP A 53 -10.41 -7.88 6.12
CA ASP A 53 -11.02 -6.96 7.09
C ASP A 53 -10.11 -5.79 7.51
N ALA A 54 -8.84 -5.79 7.12
CA ALA A 54 -7.86 -4.80 7.56
C ALA A 54 -7.58 -3.75 6.48
N TRP A 55 -8.42 -2.72 6.45
CA TRP A 55 -8.33 -1.60 5.51
C TRP A 55 -7.75 -0.37 6.19
N PHE A 56 -6.89 0.35 5.49
CA PHE A 56 -6.23 1.55 5.98
C PHE A 56 -6.28 2.66 4.94
N LYS A 57 -6.55 3.89 5.39
CA LYS A 57 -6.46 5.10 4.57
C LYS A 57 -5.08 5.71 4.74
N VAL A 58 -4.40 5.98 3.62
CA VAL A 58 -3.08 6.61 3.62
C VAL A 58 -3.22 8.09 3.99
N GLU A 59 -2.46 8.52 5.00
CA GLU A 59 -2.45 9.91 5.49
C GLU A 59 -1.14 10.65 5.16
N LEU A 60 -0.02 9.92 5.05
CA LEU A 60 1.29 10.51 4.74
C LEU A 60 2.14 9.54 3.91
N VAL A 61 2.87 10.12 2.97
CA VAL A 61 3.85 9.41 2.13
C VAL A 61 5.15 10.20 2.17
N VAL A 62 6.25 9.55 2.58
CA VAL A 62 7.60 10.11 2.61
C VAL A 62 8.42 9.39 1.57
N HIS A 63 8.69 10.04 0.44
CA HIS A 63 9.56 9.48 -0.60
C HIS A 63 11.02 9.52 -0.17
N THR A 64 11.74 8.44 -0.44
CA THR A 64 13.16 8.28 -0.08
C THR A 64 14.02 8.17 -1.35
N PRO A 65 14.27 9.29 -2.07
CA PRO A 65 15.00 9.29 -3.34
C PRO A 65 16.53 9.11 -3.19
N PHE A 66 17.03 8.85 -1.98
CA PHE A 66 18.44 8.60 -1.66
C PHE A 66 18.67 7.12 -1.42
N ALA A 67 19.95 6.69 -1.38
CA ALA A 67 20.30 5.29 -1.14
C ALA A 67 19.77 4.83 0.24
N CYS A 68 18.61 4.19 0.20
CA CYS A 68 17.76 3.79 1.29
C CYS A 68 17.28 2.37 0.93
N GLU A 69 16.96 1.57 1.94
CA GLU A 69 16.44 0.22 1.69
C GLU A 69 15.06 0.25 1.03
N PHE A 70 14.29 1.32 1.21
CA PHE A 70 12.92 1.50 0.73
C PHE A 70 12.78 2.66 -0.26
N ASP A 71 11.77 2.61 -1.13
CA ASP A 71 11.38 3.67 -2.06
C ASP A 71 10.49 4.74 -1.40
N ALA A 72 9.77 4.38 -0.34
CA ALA A 72 9.02 5.31 0.50
C ALA A 72 8.67 4.74 1.90
N GLU A 73 8.38 5.64 2.84
CA GLU A 73 7.63 5.33 4.05
C GLU A 73 6.17 5.78 3.89
N VAL A 74 5.22 4.93 4.26
CA VAL A 74 3.78 5.22 4.12
C VAL A 74 3.09 5.05 5.46
N TYR A 75 2.34 6.07 5.88
CA TYR A 75 1.57 6.05 7.12
C TYR A 75 0.09 5.98 6.79
N ALA A 76 -0.58 4.98 7.35
CA ALA A 76 -2.00 4.73 7.10
C ALA A 76 -2.76 4.38 8.38
N VAL A 77 -4.00 4.85 8.47
CA VAL A 77 -4.87 4.68 9.64
C VAL A 77 -6.03 3.76 9.28
N GLY A 78 -6.35 2.83 10.18
CA GLY A 78 -7.40 1.84 9.99
C GLY A 78 -8.78 2.50 9.82
N VAL A 79 -9.57 1.96 8.91
CA VAL A 79 -10.93 2.43 8.59
C VAL A 79 -11.92 1.28 8.64
N ASP A 80 -13.21 1.60 8.81
CA ASP A 80 -14.28 0.64 8.60
C ASP A 80 -14.49 0.46 7.10
N HIS A 81 -14.20 -0.75 6.59
CA HIS A 81 -14.30 -1.04 5.17
C HIS A 81 -15.74 -0.98 4.64
N LEU A 82 -16.75 -1.25 5.49
CA LEU A 82 -18.16 -1.16 5.10
C LEU A 82 -18.61 0.28 4.89
N GLU A 83 -18.12 1.19 5.74
CA GLU A 83 -18.36 2.63 5.58
C GLU A 83 -17.73 3.14 4.28
N VAL A 84 -16.48 2.74 3.99
CA VAL A 84 -15.76 3.12 2.77
C VAL A 84 -16.49 2.64 1.51
N VAL A 85 -16.93 1.38 1.47
CA VAL A 85 -17.67 0.83 0.32
C VAL A 85 -19.01 1.55 0.14
N THR A 86 -19.70 1.84 1.24
CA THR A 86 -20.98 2.55 1.19
C THR A 86 -20.80 3.96 0.64
N GLU A 87 -19.78 4.70 1.08
CA GLU A 87 -19.46 6.04 0.56
C GLU A 87 -19.19 6.01 -0.95
N ALA A 88 -18.38 5.06 -1.42
CA ALA A 88 -18.03 4.92 -2.83
C ALA A 88 -19.20 4.52 -3.73
N CYS A 89 -20.20 3.80 -3.20
CA CYS A 89 -21.41 3.44 -3.95
C CYS A 89 -22.41 4.60 -4.07
N VAL A 90 -22.28 5.64 -3.26
CA VAL A 90 -23.20 6.80 -3.21
C VAL A 90 -22.62 8.03 -3.94
N SER A 91 -21.31 8.05 -4.22
CA SER A 91 -20.62 9.11 -4.98
C SER A 91 -20.69 8.91 -6.50
#